data_AF-A0A2G2M1F7-F1
#
_entry.id   AF-A0A2G2M1F7-F1
#
_cell.length_a   1.000
_cell.length_b   1.000
_cell.length_c   1.000
_cell.angle_alpha   90.00
_cell.angle_beta   90.00
_cell.angle_gamma   90.00
#
_symmetry.space_group_name_H-M   'P 1'
#
loop_
_entity.id
_entity.type
_entity.pdbx_description
1 polymer ?
#
loop_
_entity_poly.entity_id
_entity_poly.type
_entity_poly.pdbx_seq_one_letter_code
_entity_poly.pdbx_strand_id
1 'polypeptide(L)'
;LDLKDTNLIPLQEEMNISKRYLDIMSLRFSDHLNVILNIDTSICNTLVPSLILLPILENSIKHGYSYEKTDLEIELFILAVFGVVVYYVYNFYSRVFYGTTILNNIY
;
A
#
# COMPACT_ATOMS: atom_id res chain seq x y z
N LEU A 1 -19.36 10.74 -13.32
CA LEU A 1 -20.09 11.62 -12.39
C LEU A 1 -19.17 11.88 -11.22
N ASP A 2 -18.58 13.09 -11.21
CA ASP A 2 -17.76 13.72 -10.17
C ASP A 2 -16.55 12.96 -9.61
N LEU A 3 -15.36 13.30 -10.14
CA LEU A 3 -14.09 13.29 -9.39
C LEU A 3 -14.09 14.45 -8.36
N LYS A 4 -15.15 14.55 -7.55
CA LYS A 4 -15.28 15.58 -6.52
C LYS A 4 -14.36 15.23 -5.36
N ASP A 5 -13.50 16.19 -5.03
CA ASP A 5 -12.59 16.19 -3.89
C ASP A 5 -11.62 15.00 -3.87
N THR A 6 -10.57 15.08 -4.70
CA THR A 6 -9.37 14.29 -4.39
C THR A 6 -8.81 14.85 -3.08
N ASN A 7 -9.25 14.27 -1.96
CA ASN A 7 -8.74 14.62 -0.64
C ASN A 7 -7.27 14.23 -0.62
N LEU A 8 -6.41 15.21 -0.86
CA LEU A 8 -4.97 15.03 -0.87
C LEU A 8 -4.46 15.14 0.56
N ILE A 9 -3.75 14.13 1.00
CA ILE A 9 -3.10 14.10 2.31
C ILE A 9 -1.60 13.87 2.11
N PRO A 10 -0.75 14.29 3.06
CA PRO A 10 0.66 13.90 3.04
C PRO A 10 0.79 12.38 2.95
N LEU A 11 1.74 11.87 2.17
CA LEU A 11 2.03 10.44 2.08
C LEU A 11 2.20 9.82 3.47
N GLN A 12 2.81 10.54 4.40
CA GLN A 12 2.94 10.10 5.79
C GLN A 12 1.59 9.80 6.46
N GLU A 13 0.56 10.61 6.21
CA GLU A 13 -0.79 10.36 6.74
C GLU A 13 -1.45 9.16 6.05
N GLU A 14 -1.28 9.00 4.74
CA GLU A 14 -1.74 7.82 4.02
C GLU A 14 -1.08 6.53 4.55
N MET A 15 0.21 6.62 4.90
CA MET A 15 0.94 5.54 5.56
C MET A 15 0.44 5.26 6.97
N ASN A 16 0.07 6.28 7.75
CA ASN A 16 -0.50 6.09 9.08
C ASN A 16 -1.84 5.36 9.01
N ILE A 17 -2.69 5.71 8.04
CA ILE A 17 -3.96 5.03 7.79
C ILE A 17 -3.71 3.56 7.42
N SER A 18 -2.76 3.34 6.50
CA SER A 18 -2.40 1.99 6.04
C SER A 18 -1.83 1.12 7.17
N LYS A 19 -0.98 1.67 8.03
CA LYS A 19 -0.46 0.96 9.21
C LYS A 19 -1.57 0.54 10.16
N ARG A 20 -2.52 1.44 10.48
CA ARG A 20 -3.67 1.10 11.34
C ARG A 20 -4.52 -0.02 10.74
N TYR A 21 -4.73 -0.01 9.43
CA TYR A 21 -5.42 -1.10 8.74
C TYR A 21 -4.65 -2.43 8.88
N LEU A 22 -3.33 -2.39 8.66
CA LEU A 22 -2.48 -3.58 8.80
C LEU A 22 -2.48 -4.11 10.22
N ASP A 23 -2.44 -3.26 11.25
CA ASP A 23 -2.52 -3.68 12.66
C ASP A 23 -3.81 -4.48 12.94
N ILE A 24 -4.94 -4.02 12.40
CA ILE A 24 -6.24 -4.73 12.51
C ILE A 24 -6.17 -6.07 11.76
N MET A 25 -5.55 -6.10 10.59
CA MET A 25 -5.41 -7.34 9.81
C MET A 25 -4.46 -8.32 10.50
N SER A 26 -3.36 -7.87 11.09
CA SER A 26 -2.44 -8.73 11.85
C SER A 26 -3.13 -9.37 13.05
N LEU A 27 -4.07 -8.68 13.71
CA LEU A 27 -4.92 -9.32 14.73
C LEU A 27 -5.85 -10.40 14.16
N ARG A 28 -6.41 -10.17 12.96
CA ARG A 28 -7.32 -11.12 12.29
C ARG A 28 -6.60 -12.35 11.78
N PHE A 29 -5.39 -12.19 11.26
CA PHE A 29 -4.58 -13.26 10.67
C PHE A 29 -3.51 -13.79 11.62
N SER A 30 -3.42 -13.25 12.85
CA SER A 30 -2.43 -13.63 13.88
C SER A 30 -1.01 -13.61 13.32
N ASP A 31 -0.18 -14.60 13.65
CA ASP A 31 1.22 -14.70 13.22
C ASP A 31 1.39 -15.00 11.72
N HIS A 32 0.30 -15.16 10.99
CA HIS A 32 0.33 -15.52 9.58
C HIS A 32 0.43 -14.32 8.63
N LEU A 33 0.40 -13.07 9.12
CA LEU A 33 0.55 -11.89 8.26
C LEU A 33 1.84 -11.14 8.61
N ASN A 34 2.82 -11.21 7.70
CA ASN A 34 4.02 -10.39 7.72
C ASN A 34 3.94 -9.32 6.63
N VAL A 35 4.05 -8.04 7.02
CA VAL A 35 4.06 -6.92 6.07
C VAL A 35 5.28 -6.03 6.29
N ILE A 36 6.08 -5.89 5.23
CA ILE A 36 7.29 -5.07 5.21
C ILE A 36 6.98 -3.80 4.41
N LEU A 37 7.30 -2.64 4.98
CA LEU A 37 7.08 -1.33 4.37
C LEU A 37 8.42 -0.68 4.05
N ASN A 38 8.73 -0.54 2.77
CA ASN A 38 9.92 0.14 2.26
C ASN A 38 9.50 1.48 1.64
N ILE A 39 9.76 2.56 2.36
CA ILE A 39 9.28 3.89 1.98
C ILE A 39 10.49 4.79 1.76
N ASP A 40 10.53 5.47 0.62
CA ASP A 40 11.42 6.60 0.43
C ASP A 40 10.96 7.77 1.33
N THR A 41 11.72 8.03 2.39
CA THR A 41 11.37 9.07 3.36
C THR A 41 11.41 10.48 2.79
N SER A 42 12.06 10.69 1.64
CA SER A 42 12.16 12.02 1.00
C SER A 42 10.79 12.53 0.49
N ILE A 43 9.82 11.63 0.28
CA ILE A 43 8.48 11.96 -0.24
C ILE A 43 7.37 11.89 0.81
N CYS A 44 7.69 11.77 2.11
CA CYS A 44 6.68 11.68 3.18
C CYS A 44 5.70 12.88 3.21
N ASN A 45 6.16 14.07 2.80
CA ASN A 45 5.34 15.29 2.76
C ASN A 45 4.63 15.51 1.42
N THR A 46 4.88 14.65 0.42
CA THR A 46 4.22 14.74 -0.88
C THR A 46 2.74 14.46 -0.72
N LEU A 47 1.91 15.31 -1.31
CA LEU A 47 0.47 15.13 -1.31
C LEU A 47 0.09 13.97 -2.24
N VAL A 48 -0.71 13.05 -1.73
CA VAL A 48 -1.20 11.87 -2.45
C VAL A 48 -2.71 11.71 -2.25
N PRO A 49 -3.44 11.07 -3.19
CA PRO A 49 -4.84 10.75 -2.97
C PRO A 49 -5.01 9.90 -1.71
N SER A 50 -5.89 10.33 -0.80
CA SER A 50 -6.20 9.58 0.40
C SER A 50 -6.86 8.24 0.08
N LEU A 51 -6.59 7.24 0.92
CA LEU A 51 -7.12 5.87 0.90
C LEU A 51 -6.75 5.05 -0.32
N ILE A 52 -5.71 5.43 -1.06
CA ILE A 52 -5.30 4.73 -2.27
C ILE A 52 -4.52 3.45 -2.00
N LEU A 53 -3.85 3.35 -0.85
CA LEU A 53 -3.12 2.15 -0.44
C LEU A 53 -4.04 1.05 0.08
N LEU A 54 -5.15 1.41 0.73
CA LEU A 54 -6.12 0.46 1.29
C LEU A 54 -6.59 -0.60 0.28
N PRO A 55 -7.12 -0.26 -0.92
CA PRO A 55 -7.59 -1.28 -1.87
C PRO A 55 -6.46 -2.18 -2.38
N ILE A 56 -5.22 -1.68 -2.45
CA ILE A 56 -4.07 -2.47 -2.89
C ILE A 56 -3.69 -3.49 -1.81
N LEU A 57 -3.63 -3.05 -0.56
CA LEU A 57 -3.35 -3.90 0.60
C LEU A 57 -4.47 -4.93 0.81
N GLU A 58 -5.74 -4.52 0.71
CA GLU A 58 -6.89 -5.42 0.83
C GLU A 58 -6.83 -6.52 -0.23
N ASN A 59 -6.59 -6.16 -1.49
CA ASN A 59 -6.47 -7.14 -2.56
C ASN A 59 -5.29 -8.09 -2.32
N SER A 60 -4.16 -7.57 -1.86
CA SER A 60 -2.95 -8.37 -1.63
C SER A 60 -3.14 -9.40 -0.51
N ILE A 61 -3.81 -9.01 0.58
CA ILE A 61 -4.14 -9.91 1.70
C ILE A 61 -5.21 -10.92 1.28
N LYS A 62 -6.32 -10.44 0.69
CA LYS A 62 -7.47 -11.28 0.32
C LYS A 62 -7.11 -12.35 -0.71
N HIS A 63 -6.30 -12.01 -1.71
CA HIS A 63 -5.91 -12.95 -2.77
C HIS A 63 -4.67 -13.79 -2.40
N GLY A 64 -3.87 -13.34 -1.44
CA GLY A 64 -2.74 -14.13 -0.92
C GLY A 64 -3.15 -15.24 0.04
N TYR A 65 -4.26 -15.06 0.78
CA TYR A 65 -4.74 -16.01 1.77
C TYR A 65 -5.60 -17.11 1.14
N SER A 66 -5.36 -18.37 1.49
CA SER A 66 -6.23 -19.49 1.11
C SER A 66 -6.23 -20.59 2.17
N TYR A 67 -7.19 -21.52 2.12
CA TYR A 67 -7.22 -22.66 3.05
C TYR A 67 -5.95 -23.51 3.03
N GLU A 68 -5.20 -23.50 1.93
CA GLU A 68 -3.92 -24.22 1.79
C GLU A 68 -2.70 -23.33 2.09
N LYS A 69 -2.90 -22.02 2.27
CA LYS A 69 -1.84 -21.02 2.47
C LYS A 69 -2.28 -19.99 3.49
N THR A 70 -1.87 -20.23 4.72
CA THR A 70 -2.15 -19.34 5.85
C THR A 70 -1.14 -18.21 5.93
N ASP A 71 0.16 -18.50 5.70
CA ASP A 71 1.23 -17.51 5.81
C ASP A 71 1.27 -16.56 4.60
N LEU A 72 1.23 -15.27 4.91
CA LEU A 72 1.22 -14.14 4.00
C LEU A 72 2.46 -13.30 4.26
N GLU A 73 3.25 -13.10 3.21
CA GLU A 73 4.36 -12.15 3.22
C GLU A 73 4.14 -11.12 2.10
N ILE A 74 3.96 -9.87 2.52
CA ILE A 74 3.69 -8.74 1.64
C ILE A 74 4.78 -7.70 1.83
N GLU A 75 5.34 -7.21 0.74
CA GLU A 75 6.29 -6.11 0.76
C GLU A 75 5.79 -4.95 -0.09
N LEU A 76 5.62 -3.79 0.53
CA LEU A 76 5.19 -2.56 -0.13
C LEU A 76 6.39 -1.63 -0.30
N PHE A 77 6.67 -1.24 -1.54
CA PHE A 77 7.63 -0.18 -1.86
C PHE A 77 6.89 1.08 -2.28
N ILE A 78 7.36 2.23 -1.78
CA ILE A 78 6.87 3.55 -2.19
C ILE A 78 8.08 4.40 -2.54
N LEU A 79 8.16 4.77 -3.82
CA LEU A 79 9.35 5.37 -4.41
C LEU A 79 8.99 6.63 -5.21
N ALA A 80 9.89 7.60 -5.20
CA ALA A 80 9.85 8.75 -6.10
C ALA A 80 10.60 8.42 -7.40
N VAL A 81 9.92 8.45 -8.53
CA VAL A 81 10.52 8.15 -9.84
C VAL A 81 10.10 9.22 -10.84
N PHE A 82 11.05 10.02 -11.34
CA PHE A 82 10.81 11.11 -12.29
C PHE A 82 9.70 12.10 -11.89
N GLY A 83 9.63 12.45 -10.60
CA GLY A 83 8.61 13.36 -10.10
C GLY A 83 7.22 12.72 -9.96
N VAL A 84 7.15 11.39 -9.91
CA VAL A 84 5.93 10.60 -9.71
C VAL A 84 6.10 9.70 -8.50
N VAL A 85 5.06 9.55 -7.67
CA VAL A 85 5.04 8.57 -6.59
C VAL A 85 4.55 7.22 -7.13
N VAL A 86 5.38 6.19 -6.99
CA VAL A 86 5.07 4.84 -7.47
C VAL A 86 4.93 3.89 -6.29
N TYR A 87 3.88 3.08 -6.32
CA TYR A 87 3.57 2.08 -5.31
C TYR A 87 3.72 0.69 -5.92
N TYR A 88 4.53 -0.16 -5.28
CA TYR A 88 4.69 -1.55 -5.66
C TYR A 88 4.34 -2.44 -4.49
N VAL A 89 3.38 -3.35 -4.70
CA VAL A 89 3.12 -4.41 -3.73
C VAL A 89 3.56 -5.74 -4.32
N TYR A 90 4.44 -6.41 -3.59
CA TYR A 90 4.93 -7.73 -3.90
C TYR A 90 4.39 -8.75 -2.89
N ASN A 91 3.87 -9.86 -3.40
CA ASN A 91 3.47 -11.01 -2.60
C ASN A 91 4.42 -12.17 -2.95
N PHE A 92 5.21 -12.60 -1.96
CA PHE A 92 6.26 -13.62 -2.15
C PHE A 92 5.71 -14.97 -2.63
N TYR A 93 4.44 -15.27 -2.35
CA TYR A 93 3.84 -16.57 -2.63
C TYR A 93 3.14 -16.67 -3.97
N SER A 94 2.45 -15.61 -4.39
CA SER A 94 1.77 -15.60 -5.69
C SER A 94 2.72 -15.24 -6.83
N ARG A 95 3.89 -14.63 -6.54
CA ARG A 95 4.77 -13.98 -7.53
C ARG A 95 4.00 -12.98 -8.42
N VAL A 96 2.88 -12.46 -7.92
CA VAL A 96 2.05 -11.49 -8.64
C VAL A 96 2.49 -10.09 -8.26
N PHE A 97 2.72 -9.27 -9.29
CA PHE A 97 3.10 -7.88 -9.16
C PHE A 97 1.85 -7.00 -9.32
N TYR A 98 1.49 -6.27 -8.26
CA TYR A 98 0.51 -5.19 -8.36
C TYR A 98 1.27 -3.86 -8.34
N GLY A 99 1.57 -3.35 -9.54
CA GLY A 99 2.15 -2.02 -9.72
C GLY A 99 1.04 -1.02 -10.07
N THR A 100 0.91 0.04 -9.28
CA THR A 100 0.08 1.20 -9.67
C THR A 100 0.96 2.44 -9.75
N THR A 101 0.80 3.20 -10.82
CA THR A 101 1.45 4.50 -11.00
C THR A 101 0.39 5.56 -10.73
N ILE A 102 0.61 6.42 -9.75
CA ILE A 102 -0.26 7.58 -9.52
C ILE A 102 0.55 8.81 -9.88
N LEU A 103 0.21 9.38 -11.04
CA LEU A 103 0.74 10.63 -11.55
C LEU A 103 0.28 11.79 -10.65
N ASN A 104 1.01 12.05 -9.57
CA ASN A 104 1.06 13.39 -9.01
C ASN A 104 2.32 14.05 -9.55
N ASN A 105 2.15 15.12 -10.32
CA ASN A 105 3.26 15.99 -10.70
C ASN A 105 3.87 16.54 -9.40
N ILE A 106 5.05 16.03 -9.04
CA ILE A 106 5.89 16.64 -8.01
C ILE A 106 6.55 17.86 -8.66
N TYR A 107 5.80 18.95 -8.82
CA TYR A 107 6.31 20.29 -9.15
C TYR A 107 5.52 21.34 -8.39
#